data_AF-E3C8S9-F1
#
_entry.id   AF-E3C8S9-F1
#
_cell.length_a   1.000
_cell.length_b   1.000
_cell.length_c   1.000
_cell.angle_alpha   90.00
_cell.angle_beta   90.00
_cell.angle_gamma   90.00
#
_symmetry.space_group_name_H-M   'P 1'
#
loop_
_entity.id
_entity.type
_entity.pdbx_description
1 polymer ?
#
loop_
_entity_poly.entity_id
_entity_poly.type
_entity_poly.pdbx_seq_one_letter_code
_entity_poly.pdbx_strand_id
1 'polypeptide(L)'
;MKKQSTTIISIILLIIIAILAVANTAPVEVNLLFTRFQSPLILLILGCFLIGALIIYLFSFSNHLKQGKELKTLRASKADPQKVAKLEKQVQELLKENAALKSANANLNKDQQKNAADNSAK
;
A
#
# COMPACT_ATOMS: atom_id res chain seq x y z
N MET A 1 -12.72 -8.98 8.26
CA MET A 1 -14.02 -9.67 8.08
C MET A 1 -14.72 -9.35 6.74
N LYS A 2 -14.46 -8.23 6.06
CA LYS A 2 -15.13 -7.84 4.78
C LYS A 2 -14.86 -8.74 3.56
N LYS A 3 -13.69 -9.40 3.47
CA LYS A 3 -13.30 -10.17 2.27
C LYS A 3 -14.11 -11.46 2.06
N GLN A 4 -14.51 -12.16 3.12
CA GLN A 4 -15.27 -13.41 2.99
C GLN A 4 -16.74 -13.15 2.62
N SER A 5 -17.32 -12.04 3.09
CA SER A 5 -18.67 -11.62 2.72
C SER A 5 -18.78 -11.37 1.21
N THR A 6 -17.78 -10.73 0.60
CA THR A 6 -17.73 -10.54 -0.86
C THR A 6 -17.74 -11.86 -1.61
N THR A 7 -16.95 -12.86 -1.18
CA THR A 7 -16.91 -14.17 -1.83
C THR A 7 -18.27 -14.87 -1.81
N ILE A 8 -18.95 -14.86 -0.66
CA ILE A 8 -20.27 -15.49 -0.51
C ILE A 8 -21.31 -14.82 -1.41
N ILE A 9 -21.30 -13.48 -1.46
CA ILE A 9 -22.18 -12.71 -2.35
C ILE A 9 -21.91 -13.03 -3.82
N SER A 10 -20.63 -13.15 -4.22
CA SER A 10 -20.25 -13.52 -5.59
C SER A 10 -20.74 -14.91 -5.99
N ILE A 11 -20.71 -15.89 -5.07
CA ILE A 11 -21.22 -17.24 -5.33
C ILE A 11 -22.73 -17.21 -5.55
N ILE A 12 -23.47 -16.52 -4.68
CA ILE A 12 -24.93 -16.39 -4.82
C ILE A 12 -25.27 -15.73 -6.16
N LEU A 13 -24.56 -14.66 -6.53
CA LEU A 13 -24.75 -13.97 -7.80
C LEU A 13 -24.43 -14.87 -9.00
N LEU A 14 -23.37 -15.67 -8.92
CA LEU A 14 -23.00 -16.63 -9.98
C LEU A 14 -24.11 -17.65 -10.21
N ILE A 15 -24.73 -18.17 -9.14
CA ILE A 15 -25.87 -19.09 -9.24
C ILE A 15 -27.06 -18.41 -9.92
N ILE A 16 -27.38 -17.17 -9.56
CA ILE A 16 -28.47 -16.40 -10.19
C ILE A 16 -28.20 -16.24 -11.69
N ILE A 17 -26.98 -15.86 -12.09
CA ILE A 17 -26.58 -15.73 -13.49
C ILE A 17 -26.72 -17.07 -14.23
N ALA A 18 -26.31 -18.18 -13.61
CA ALA A 18 -26.45 -19.51 -14.22
C ALA A 18 -27.92 -19.90 -14.45
N ILE A 19 -28.80 -19.63 -13.48
CA ILE A 19 -30.25 -19.86 -13.63
C ILE A 19 -30.81 -19.02 -14.76
N LEU A 20 -30.45 -17.73 -14.83
CA LEU A 20 -30.87 -16.85 -15.93
C LEU A 20 -30.36 -17.34 -17.28
N ALA A 21 -29.14 -17.89 -17.34
CA ALA A 21 -28.57 -18.43 -18.55
C ALA A 21 -29.36 -19.64 -19.06
N VAL A 22 -29.68 -20.59 -18.18
CA VAL A 22 -30.48 -21.78 -18.54
C VAL A 22 -31.90 -21.39 -18.93
N ALA A 23 -32.53 -20.49 -18.19
CA ALA A 23 -33.90 -20.03 -18.46
C ALA A 23 -34.02 -19.26 -19.79
N ASN A 24 -32.96 -18.62 -20.26
CA ASN A 24 -32.93 -17.82 -21.49
C ASN A 24 -32.11 -18.50 -22.60
N THR A 25 -32.21 -19.83 -22.72
CA THR A 25 -31.56 -20.63 -23.78
C THR A 25 -32.34 -20.65 -25.10
N ALA A 26 -33.52 -20.04 -25.16
CA ALA A 26 -34.28 -19.94 -26.40
C ALA A 26 -33.46 -19.23 -27.49
N PRO A 27 -33.32 -19.83 -28.68
CA PRO A 27 -32.56 -19.22 -29.77
C PRO A 27 -33.30 -17.98 -30.29
N VAL A 28 -32.57 -16.87 -30.41
CA VAL A 28 -33.07 -15.62 -30.97
C VAL A 28 -32.12 -15.17 -32.09
N GLU A 29 -32.68 -14.57 -33.14
CA GLU A 29 -31.89 -14.10 -34.28
C GLU A 29 -31.15 -12.83 -33.86
N VAL A 30 -29.82 -12.90 -33.90
CA VAL A 30 -28.95 -11.78 -33.58
C VAL A 30 -28.39 -11.23 -34.89
N ASN A 31 -28.61 -9.94 -35.10
CA ASN A 31 -28.08 -9.19 -36.23
C ASN A 31 -26.86 -8.39 -35.76
N LEU A 32 -25.66 -8.92 -36.03
CA LEU A 32 -24.43 -8.17 -35.83
C LEU A 32 -24.19 -7.22 -37.01
N LEU A 33 -23.21 -6.31 -36.85
CA LEU A 33 -22.83 -5.32 -37.87
C LEU A 33 -22.55 -5.93 -39.25
N PHE A 34 -22.04 -7.17 -39.31
CA PHE A 34 -21.61 -7.82 -40.55
C PHE A 34 -22.14 -9.25 -40.73
N THR A 35 -22.90 -9.79 -39.79
CA THR A 35 -23.37 -11.19 -39.86
C THR A 35 -24.64 -11.41 -39.04
N ARG A 36 -25.39 -12.46 -39.36
CA ARG A 36 -26.60 -12.90 -38.64
C ARG A 36 -26.43 -14.34 -38.22
N PHE A 37 -26.81 -14.65 -36.98
CA PHE A 37 -26.80 -16.01 -36.47
C PHE A 37 -27.82 -16.19 -35.36
N GLN A 38 -28.20 -17.43 -35.12
CA GLN A 38 -29.12 -17.80 -34.03
C GLN A 38 -28.31 -18.10 -32.77
N SER A 39 -28.58 -17.39 -31.69
CA SER A 39 -27.96 -17.64 -30.39
C SER A 39 -28.89 -17.23 -29.26
N PRO A 40 -28.82 -17.90 -28.10
CA PRO A 40 -29.42 -17.37 -26.89
C PRO A 40 -28.90 -15.96 -26.58
N LEU A 41 -29.80 -15.05 -26.22
CA LEU A 41 -29.45 -13.64 -25.98
C LEU A 41 -28.46 -13.46 -24.80
N ILE A 42 -28.57 -14.32 -23.78
CA ILE A 42 -27.67 -14.29 -22.62
C ILE A 42 -26.20 -14.58 -23.00
N LEU A 43 -25.97 -15.45 -24.00
CA LEU A 43 -24.62 -15.77 -24.47
C LEU A 43 -23.95 -14.54 -25.08
N LEU A 44 -24.71 -13.75 -25.84
CA LEU A 44 -24.23 -12.50 -26.43
C LEU A 44 -23.88 -11.47 -25.35
N ILE A 45 -24.77 -11.28 -24.36
CA ILE A 45 -24.55 -10.34 -23.24
C ILE A 45 -23.30 -10.73 -22.45
N LEU A 46 -23.16 -12.02 -22.11
CA LEU A 46 -21.97 -12.52 -21.40
C LEU A 46 -20.70 -12.34 -22.22
N GLY A 47 -20.74 -12.59 -23.54
CA GLY A 47 -19.61 -12.37 -24.43
C GLY A 47 -19.16 -10.90 -24.42
N CYS A 48 -20.08 -9.96 -24.62
CA CYS A 48 -19.80 -8.53 -24.57
C CYS A 48 -19.27 -8.09 -23.19
N PHE A 49 -19.87 -8.60 -22.11
CA PHE A 49 -19.43 -8.32 -20.75
C PHE A 49 -18.00 -8.80 -20.48
N LEU A 50 -17.65 -10.01 -20.92
CA LEU A 50 -16.30 -10.56 -20.80
C LEU A 50 -15.28 -9.73 -21.57
N ILE A 51 -15.61 -9.30 -22.80
CA ILE A 51 -14.74 -8.42 -23.59
C ILE A 51 -14.54 -7.08 -22.86
N GLY A 52 -15.61 -6.47 -22.34
CA GLY A 52 -15.53 -5.24 -21.56
C GLY A 52 -14.67 -5.39 -20.30
N ALA A 53 -14.88 -6.46 -19.53
CA ALA A 53 -14.09 -6.77 -18.34
C ALA A 53 -12.61 -7.00 -18.67
N LEU A 54 -12.32 -7.66 -19.79
CA LEU A 54 -10.95 -7.87 -20.28
C LEU A 54 -10.28 -6.53 -20.61
N ILE A 55 -10.96 -5.63 -21.33
CA ILE A 55 -10.43 -4.29 -21.64
C ILE A 55 -10.10 -3.53 -20.35
N ILE A 56 -11.04 -3.50 -19.40
CA ILE A 56 -10.85 -2.83 -18.10
C ILE A 56 -9.66 -3.44 -17.35
N TYR A 57 -9.55 -4.77 -17.33
CA TYR A 57 -8.45 -5.48 -16.68
C TYR A 57 -7.09 -5.12 -17.32
N LEU A 58 -6.98 -5.12 -18.65
CA LEU A 58 -5.75 -4.74 -19.36
C LEU A 58 -5.33 -3.30 -19.05
N PHE A 59 -6.27 -2.36 -19.04
CA PHE A 59 -6.01 -0.97 -18.66
C PHE A 59 -5.56 -0.85 -17.21
N SER A 60 -6.21 -1.55 -16.28
CA SER A 60 -5.87 -1.54 -14.86
C SER A 60 -4.51 -2.18 -14.57
N PHE A 61 -4.20 -3.30 -15.23
CA PHE A 61 -2.93 -4.01 -15.07
C PHE A 61 -1.73 -3.10 -15.38
N SER A 62 -1.83 -2.28 -16.43
CA SER A 62 -0.81 -1.30 -16.80
C SER A 62 -0.53 -0.27 -15.67
N ASN A 63 -1.57 0.15 -14.94
CA ASN A 63 -1.43 1.06 -13.80
C ASN A 63 -0.81 0.35 -12.58
N HIS A 64 -1.16 -0.90 -12.32
CA HIS A 64 -0.55 -1.69 -11.24
C HIS A 64 0.97 -1.85 -11.41
N LEU A 65 1.46 -2.01 -12.65
CA LEU A 65 2.90 -2.07 -12.93
C LEU A 65 3.61 -0.75 -12.62
N LYS A 66 3.00 0.40 -12.97
CA LYS A 66 3.54 1.73 -12.67
C LYS A 66 3.61 1.96 -11.15
N GLN A 67 2.54 1.63 -10.44
CA GLN A 67 2.47 1.71 -8.98
C GLN A 67 3.53 0.83 -8.32
N GLY A 68 3.79 -0.39 -8.82
CA GLY A 68 4.84 -1.26 -8.31
C GLY A 68 6.25 -0.66 -8.46
N LYS A 69 6.53 -0.03 -9.61
CA LYS A 69 7.79 0.68 -9.85
C LYS A 69 7.92 1.90 -8.95
N GLU A 70 6.87 2.69 -8.82
CA GLU A 70 6.84 3.86 -7.93
C GLU A 70 7.03 3.47 -6.47
N LEU A 71 6.40 2.38 -6.01
CA LEU A 71 6.63 1.81 -4.68
C LEU A 71 8.09 1.43 -4.46
N LYS A 72 8.75 0.86 -5.48
CA LYS A 72 10.16 0.46 -5.42
C LYS A 72 11.07 1.69 -5.35
N THR A 73 10.82 2.70 -6.18
CA THR A 73 11.57 3.97 -6.19
C THR A 73 11.37 4.75 -4.89
N LEU A 74 10.13 4.86 -4.40
CA LEU A 74 9.80 5.50 -3.13
C LEU A 74 10.45 4.77 -1.95
N ARG A 75 10.46 3.42 -1.94
CA ARG A 75 11.18 2.64 -0.92
C ARG A 75 12.68 2.83 -1.00
N ALA A 76 13.27 2.84 -2.19
CA ALA A 76 14.70 3.08 -2.37
C ALA A 76 15.11 4.51 -1.95
N SER A 77 14.23 5.50 -2.12
CA SER A 77 14.49 6.90 -1.70
C SER A 77 14.27 7.14 -0.21
N LYS A 78 13.28 6.47 0.42
CA LYS A 78 13.03 6.57 1.87
C LYS A 78 13.93 5.68 2.73
N ALA A 79 14.46 4.60 2.17
CA ALA A 79 15.39 3.71 2.83
C ALA A 79 16.68 3.67 2.01
N ASP A 80 17.51 4.71 2.15
CA ASP A 80 18.94 4.51 2.03
C ASP A 80 19.41 3.99 3.40
N PRO A 81 19.55 2.66 3.59
CA PRO A 81 19.96 2.09 4.86
C PRO A 81 21.32 2.62 5.32
N GLN A 82 22.16 3.12 4.40
CA GLN A 82 23.43 3.74 4.75
C GLN A 82 23.23 5.12 5.39
N LYS A 83 22.29 5.92 4.89
CA LYS A 83 21.90 7.19 5.52
C LYS A 83 21.28 6.96 6.88
N VAL A 84 20.36 6.01 7.02
CA VAL A 84 19.73 5.70 8.32
C VAL A 84 20.80 5.27 9.34
N ALA A 85 21.67 4.33 8.97
CA ALA A 85 22.76 3.89 9.83
C ALA A 85 23.77 5.01 10.17
N LYS A 86 24.01 5.94 9.24
CA LYS A 86 24.91 7.09 9.49
C LYS A 86 24.28 8.12 10.43
N LEU A 87 22.99 8.42 10.27
CA LEU A 87 22.26 9.32 11.17
C LEU A 87 22.15 8.70 12.57
N GLU A 88 21.89 7.40 12.69
CA GLU A 88 21.84 6.71 13.99
C GLU A 88 23.19 6.79 14.73
N LYS A 89 24.32 6.62 14.02
CA LYS A 89 25.65 6.80 14.60
C LYS A 89 25.90 8.23 15.09
N GLN A 90 25.53 9.23 14.29
CA GLN A 90 25.66 10.64 14.68
C GLN A 90 24.81 10.98 15.90
N VAL A 91 23.58 10.46 15.99
CA VAL A 91 22.72 10.65 17.16
C VAL A 91 23.34 10.03 18.41
N GLN A 92 23.91 8.82 18.32
CA GLN A 92 24.59 8.20 19.47
C GLN A 92 25.83 8.98 19.91
N GLU A 93 26.62 9.49 18.97
CA GLU A 93 27.82 10.29 19.26
C GLU A 93 27.44 11.61 19.95
N LEU A 94 26.46 12.33 19.42
CA LEU A 94 25.93 13.56 20.02
C LEU A 94 25.33 13.33 21.40
N LEU A 95 24.67 12.19 21.64
CA LEU A 95 24.14 11.85 22.97
C LEU A 95 25.25 11.58 23.98
N LYS A 96 26.33 10.90 23.57
CA LYS A 96 27.51 10.66 24.43
C LYS A 96 28.23 11.96 24.74
N GLU A 97 28.41 12.82 23.74
CA GLU A 97 29.02 14.14 23.92
C GLU A 97 28.19 15.02 24.87
N ASN A 98 26.88 15.09 24.67
CA ASN A 98 25.99 15.83 25.58
C ASN A 98 26.03 15.27 27.02
N ALA A 99 26.07 13.95 27.19
CA ALA A 99 26.20 13.33 28.52
C ALA A 99 27.53 13.68 29.19
N ALA A 100 28.63 13.65 28.44
CA ALA A 100 29.96 14.02 28.92
C ALA A 100 30.02 15.51 29.31
N LEU A 101 29.53 16.41 28.46
CA LEU A 101 29.45 17.84 28.74
C LEU A 101 28.56 18.14 29.95
N LYS A 102 27.43 17.44 30.12
CA LYS A 102 26.55 17.61 31.28
C LYS A 102 27.25 17.17 32.58
N SER A 103 28.03 16.10 32.54
CA SER A 103 28.83 15.65 33.69
C SER A 103 29.98 16.62 34.02
N ALA A 104 30.66 17.15 33.01
CA ALA A 104 31.72 18.14 33.17
C ALA A 104 31.17 19.45 33.78
N ASN A 105 30.04 19.94 33.27
CA ASN A 105 29.37 21.12 33.82
C ASN A 105 28.86 20.90 35.26
N ALA A 106 28.37 19.70 35.59
CA ALA A 106 27.96 19.37 36.96
C ALA A 106 29.15 19.37 37.93
N ASN A 107 30.33 18.93 37.48
CA ASN A 107 31.55 18.93 38.28
C ASN A 107 32.11 20.35 38.45
N LEU A 108 32.16 21.14 37.37
CA LEU A 108 32.54 22.57 37.42
C LEU A 108 31.67 23.37 38.38
N ASN A 109 30.36 23.13 38.39
CA ASN A 109 29.43 23.83 39.26
C ASN A 109 29.59 23.41 40.74
N LYS A 110 29.93 22.14 41.01
CA LYS A 110 30.31 21.67 42.35
C LYS A 110 31.62 22.27 42.83
N ASP A 111 32.62 22.38 41.95
CA ASP A 111 33.90 22.99 42.28
C ASP A 111 33.77 24.50 42.55
N GLN A 112 32.91 25.19 41.79
CA GLN A 112 32.57 26.59 42.04
C GLN A 112 31.83 26.79 43.37
N GLN A 113 30.87 25.92 43.71
CA GLN A 113 30.16 25.98 45.00
C GLN A 113 31.08 25.65 46.19
N LYS A 114 31.99 24.69 46.03
CA LYS A 114 32.97 24.33 47.06
C LYS A 114 33.98 25.47 47.31
N ASN A 115 34.47 26.10 46.25
CA ASN A 115 35.39 27.25 46.36
C ASN A 115 34.69 28.51 46.91
N ALA A 116 33.39 28.71 46.64
CA ALA A 116 32.61 29.78 47.23
C ALA A 116 32.34 29.56 48.74
N ALA A 117 32.11 28.31 49.16
CA ALA A 117 31.94 27.97 50.57
C ALA A 117 33.23 28.10 51.39
N ASP A 118 34.38 27.73 50.81
CA ASP A 118 35.70 27.82 51.46
C ASP A 118 36.19 29.27 51.63
N ASN A 119 35.82 30.16 50.69
CA ASN A 119 36.11 31.59 50.78
C ASN A 119 35.15 32.38 51.69
N SER A 120 33.99 31.83 52.07
CA SER A 120 33.04 32.46 53.00
C SER A 120 33.29 32.10 54.47
N ALA A 121 34.15 31.12 54.73
CA ALA A 121 34.50 30.65 56.09
C ALA A 121 35.85 31.20 56.60
N LYS A 122 36.50 32.05 55.80
CA LYS A 122 37.69 32.85 56.16
C LYS A 122 37.28 34.29 56.37
#